data_AF-A0A972SKA9-F1
#
_entry.id   AF-A0A972SKA9-F1
#
_cell.length_a   1.000
_cell.length_b   1.000
_cell.length_c   1.000
_cell.angle_alpha   90.00
_cell.angle_beta   90.00
_cell.angle_gamma   90.00
#
_symmetry.space_group_name_H-M   'P 1'
#
loop_
_entity.id
_entity.type
_entity.pdbx_description
1 polymer ?
#
loop_
_entity_poly.entity_id
_entity_poly.type
_entity_poly.pdbx_seq_one_letter_code
_entity_poly.pdbx_strand_id
1 'polypeptide(L)' 'MDRIDGTGGMQIRGTVEIALGEPTVLIPWHGRALALGLALMDVSGLNLGAALNGLEQRHPLNCLVDGSQAQAGGDAGAM' A
#
# COMPACT_ATOMS: atom_id res chain seq x y z
N MET A 1 -5.74 0.15 17.92
CA MET A 1 -5.96 -1.31 17.96
C MET A 1 -4.61 -1.96 17.73
N ASP A 2 -4.35 -3.13 18.31
CA ASP A 2 -3.10 -3.87 18.09
C ASP A 2 -3.24 -4.69 16.79
N ARG A 3 -2.53 -4.29 15.72
CA ARG A 3 -2.73 -4.76 14.34
C ARG A 3 -1.40 -4.90 13.61
N ILE A 4 -1.40 -5.68 12.52
CA ILE A 4 -0.18 -6.11 11.81
C ILE A 4 0.56 -4.98 11.09
N ASP A 5 -0.09 -3.85 10.86
CA ASP A 5 0.48 -2.60 10.33
C ASP A 5 1.26 -1.80 11.40
N GLY A 6 0.98 -2.03 12.68
CA GLY A 6 1.73 -1.57 13.85
C GLY A 6 3.08 -2.28 14.02
N THR A 7 3.88 -2.35 12.94
CA THR A 7 5.14 -3.12 12.88
C THR A 7 6.26 -2.63 13.80
N GLY A 8 6.04 -1.54 14.55
CA GLY A 8 6.98 -1.01 15.53
C GLY A 8 7.27 -2.03 16.63
N GLY A 9 8.50 -2.56 16.69
CA GLY A 9 8.92 -3.57 17.65
C GLY A 9 8.73 -5.03 17.20
N MET A 10 8.24 -5.25 15.97
CA MET A 10 8.12 -6.59 15.41
C MET A 10 9.50 -7.19 15.11
N GLN A 11 9.75 -8.40 15.62
CA GLN A 11 10.97 -9.16 15.35
C GLN A 11 10.81 -10.00 14.07
N ILE A 12 11.92 -10.38 13.43
CA ILE A 12 11.94 -11.33 12.30
C ILE A 12 11.35 -10.74 10.98
N ARG A 13 11.42 -9.42 10.79
CA ARG A 13 11.05 -8.77 9.51
C ARG A 13 12.13 -8.87 8.41
N GLY A 14 13.30 -9.43 8.74
CA GLY A 14 14.45 -9.55 7.83
C GLY A 14 15.29 -8.26 7.74
N THR A 15 16.31 -8.27 6.88
CA THR A 15 17.17 -7.11 6.61
C THR A 15 16.43 -6.11 5.72
N VAL A 16 16.58 -4.81 6.01
CA VAL A 16 16.06 -3.76 5.12
C VAL A 16 16.99 -3.60 3.93
N GLU A 17 16.50 -3.91 2.73
CA GLU A 17 17.18 -3.59 1.48
C GLU A 17 16.82 -2.16 1.06
N ILE A 18 17.84 -1.36 0.74
CA ILE A 18 17.69 0.04 0.31
C ILE A 18 18.30 0.17 -1.07
N ALA A 19 17.45 0.41 -2.08
CA ALA A 19 17.91 0.73 -3.43
C ALA A 19 18.19 2.25 -3.54
N LEU A 20 19.45 2.62 -3.77
CA LEU A 20 19.83 4.02 -3.91
C LEU A 20 19.23 4.58 -5.22
N GLY A 21 18.42 5.64 -5.12
CA GLY A 21 17.78 6.28 -6.27
C GLY A 21 16.45 5.64 -6.69
N GLU A 22 15.85 4.79 -5.85
CA GLU A 22 14.51 4.26 -6.10
C GLU A 22 13.49 5.40 -6.24
N PRO A 23 12.72 5.44 -7.35
CA PRO A 23 11.70 6.46 -7.52
C PRO A 23 10.53 6.20 -6.57
N THR A 24 9.93 7.26 -6.02
CA THR A 24 8.75 7.17 -5.14
C THR A 24 7.58 6.42 -5.76
N VAL A 25 7.50 6.42 -7.10
CA VAL A 25 6.49 5.70 -7.89
C VAL A 25 7.22 4.86 -8.94
N LEU A 26 7.28 3.54 -8.73
CA LEU A 26 7.97 2.61 -9.63
C LEU A 26 7.18 2.33 -10.92
N ILE A 27 5.85 2.32 -10.86
CA ILE A 27 4.97 1.91 -11.97
C ILE A 27 3.94 3.02 -12.23
N PRO A 28 3.67 3.42 -13.48
CA PRO A 28 2.75 4.53 -13.77
C PRO A 28 1.34 4.38 -13.20
N TRP A 29 0.83 3.14 -13.05
CA TRP A 29 -0.50 2.92 -12.48
C TRP A 29 -0.54 3.25 -10.98
N HIS A 30 0.56 3.04 -10.24
CA HIS A 30 0.68 3.45 -8.83
C HIS A 30 0.46 4.97 -8.68
N GLY A 31 1.08 5.76 -9.55
CA GLY A 31 0.88 7.21 -9.56
C GLY A 31 -0.59 7.61 -9.78
N ARG A 32 -1.29 6.89 -10.66
CA ARG A 32 -2.72 7.10 -10.92
C ARG A 32 -3.60 6.67 -9.75
N ALA A 33 -3.29 5.54 -9.11
CA ALA A 33 -4.01 5.05 -7.94
C ALA A 33 -3.88 6.03 -6.76
N LEU A 34 -2.68 6.56 -6.53
CA LEU A 34 -2.44 7.60 -5.53
C LEU A 34 -3.24 8.88 -5.83
N ALA A 35 -3.18 9.37 -7.07
CA ALA A 35 -3.90 10.57 -7.48
C ALA A 35 -5.43 10.40 -7.34
N LEU A 36 -5.96 9.24 -7.72
CA LEU A 36 -7.37 8.89 -7.56
C LEU A 36 -7.76 8.81 -6.08
N GLY A 37 -6.92 8.23 -5.22
CA GLY A 37 -7.16 8.19 -3.78
C GLY A 37 -7.27 9.59 -3.17
N LEU A 38 -6.38 10.50 -3.55
CA LEU A 38 -6.41 11.90 -3.11
C LEU A 38 -7.65 12.64 -3.62
N ALA A 39 -8.00 12.48 -4.90
CA ALA A 39 -9.20 13.09 -5.46
C ALA A 39 -10.48 12.54 -4.81
N LEU A 40 -10.53 11.24 -4.51
CA LEU A 40 -11.65 10.63 -3.81
C LEU A 40 -11.81 11.16 -2.39
N MET A 41 -10.71 11.38 -1.66
CA MET A 41 -10.77 11.99 -0.32
C MET A 41 -11.36 13.41 -0.38
N ASP A 42 -10.99 14.20 -1.38
CA ASP A 42 -11.51 15.56 -1.58
C ASP A 42 -13.02 15.56 -1.92
N VAL A 43 -13.45 14.66 -2.81
CA VAL A 43 -14.85 14.61 -3.29
C VAL A 43 -15.81 13.94 -2.30
N SER A 44 -15.36 12.90 -1.58
CA SER A 44 -16.21 12.12 -0.69
C SER A 44 -16.31 12.65 0.74
N GLY A 45 -15.45 13.61 1.11
CA GLY A 45 -15.31 14.05 2.50
C GLY A 45 -14.72 12.99 3.43
N LEU A 46 -14.20 11.88 2.90
CA LEU A 46 -13.42 10.90 3.64
C LEU A 46 -12.11 11.55 4.11
N ASN A 47 -12.00 11.75 5.42
CA ASN A 47 -10.76 12.24 6.01
C ASN A 47 -9.65 11.17 5.92
N LEU A 48 -8.40 11.62 6.05
CA LEU A 48 -7.22 10.75 6.00
C LEU A 48 -7.27 9.64 7.06
N GLY A 49 -7.81 9.90 8.25
CA GLY A 49 -7.94 8.91 9.32
C GLY A 49 -8.90 7.77 8.97
N ALA A 50 -10.00 8.06 8.29
CA ALA A 50 -10.95 7.06 7.82
C ALA A 50 -10.36 6.22 6.68
N ALA A 51 -9.58 6.83 5.78
CA ALA A 51 -8.85 6.10 4.75
C ALA A 51 -7.79 5.16 5.35
N LEU A 52 -7.00 5.64 6.31
CA LEU A 52 -6.02 4.81 7.03
C LEU A 52 -6.69 3.67 7.77
N ASN A 53 -7.75 3.93 8.54
CA ASN A 53 -8.52 2.89 9.24
C ASN A 53 -9.16 1.85 8.28
N GLY A 54 -9.44 2.23 7.03
CA GLY A 54 -9.85 1.29 5.99
C GLY A 54 -8.71 0.38 5.51
N LEU A 55 -7.48 0.90 5.44
CA LEU A 55 -6.29 0.07 5.20
C LEU A 55 -6.03 -0.90 6.36
N GLU A 56 -6.19 -0.45 7.61
CA GLU A 56 -5.99 -1.31 8.80
C GLU A 56 -6.97 -2.48 8.89
N GLN A 57 -8.11 -2.40 8.19
CA GLN A 57 -9.14 -3.44 8.17
C GLN A 57 -8.95 -4.47 7.06
N ARG A 58 -7.94 -4.30 6.20
CA ARG A 58 -7.63 -5.29 5.16
C ARG A 58 -7.24 -6.63 5.79
N HIS A 59 -7.48 -7.71 5.07
CA HIS A 59 -7.10 -9.04 5.51
C HIS A 59 -5.58 -9.07 5.82
N PRO A 60 -5.13 -9.62 6.97
CA PRO A 60 -3.74 -9.49 7.41
C PRO A 60 -2.70 -9.98 6.41
N LEU A 61 -3.02 -11.03 5.64
CA LEU A 61 -2.15 -11.51 4.57
C LEU A 61 -2.03 -10.51 3.40
N ASN A 62 -3.11 -9.81 3.07
CA ASN A 62 -3.08 -8.79 2.03
C ASN A 62 -2.25 -7.57 2.49
N CYS A 63 -2.28 -7.24 3.78
CA CYS A 63 -1.39 -6.21 4.34
C CYS A 63 0.10 -6.58 4.30
N LEU A 64 0.43 -7.87 4.29
CA LEU A 64 1.82 -8.35 4.27
C LEU A 64 2.35 -8.56 2.85
N VAL A 65 1.49 -9.02 1.94
CA VAL A 65 1.86 -9.45 0.59
C VAL A 65 1.71 -8.33 -0.42
N ASP A 66 0.71 -7.44 -0.25
CA ASP A 66 0.53 -6.33 -1.17
C ASP A 66 1.56 -5.23 -0.90
N GLY A 67 2.23 -4.76 -1.94
CA GLY A 67 3.01 -3.53 -1.87
C GLY A 67 2.13 -2.34 -1.47
N SER A 68 2.73 -1.20 -1.10
CA SER A 68 2.00 -0.01 -0.60
C SER A 68 0.94 0.55 -1.55
N GLN A 69 0.90 0.07 -2.80
CA GLN A 69 -0.02 0.46 -3.86
C GLN A 69 -0.92 -0.71 -4.35
N ALA A 70 -0.69 -1.94 -3.87
CA ALA A 70 -1.38 -3.22 -4.09
C ALA A 70 -1.73 -3.61 -5.55
N GLN A 71 -0.86 -4.46 -6.11
CA GLN A 71 -0.91 -5.14 -7.41
C GLN A 71 -2.30 -5.70 -7.79
N ALA A 72 -2.95 -5.10 -8.79
CA ALA A 72 -4.06 -5.74 -9.50
C ALA A 72 -3.59 -6.17 -10.89
N GLY A 73 -3.47 -7.48 -11.12
CA GLY A 73 -3.22 -8.06 -12.43
C GLY A 73 -2.27 -9.25 -12.39
N GLY A 74 -2.79 -10.42 -12.02
CA GLY A 74 -2.23 -11.68 -12.50
C GLY A 74 -2.51 -11.81 -14.00
N ASP A 75 -1.51 -12.30 -14.72
CA ASP A 75 -1.55 -12.81 -16.09
C ASP A 75 -1.94 -11.86 -17.23
N ALA A 76 -0.92 -11.29 -17.87
CA ALA A 76 -0.94 -11.03 -19.30
C ALA A 76 0.30 -11.66 -19.96
N GLY A 77 0.14 -12.92 -20.36
CA GLY A 77 0.86 -13.48 -21.52
C GLY A 77 2.17 -14.20 -21.23
N ALA A 78 2.08 -15.52 -21.06
CA ALA A 78 3.13 -16.40 -21.54
C ALA A 78 3.22 -16.27 -23.07
N MET A 79 4.33 -15.72 -23.58
CA MET A 79 5.00 -16.06 -24.84
C MET A 79 6.46 -15.63 -24.75
#